data_AF-A0A380E3K5-F1
#
_entry.id   AF-A0A380E3K5-F1
#
_cell.length_a   1.000
_cell.length_b   1.000
_cell.length_c   1.000
_cell.angle_alpha   90.00
_cell.angle_beta   90.00
_cell.angle_gamma   90.00
#
_symmetry.space_group_name_H-M   'P 1'
#
loop_
_entity.id
_entity.type
_entity.pdbx_description
1 polymer ?
#
loop_
_entity_poly.entity_id
_entity_poly.type
_entity_poly.pdbx_seq_one_letter_code
_entity_poly.pdbx_strand_id
1 'polypeptide(L)' 'MLCESKNINKNPRYKIIKYKNEFLMVDVTSSWIFFFIPMLNWGVPKKYAKISQSEFEELNTFTPKK' A
#
# COMPACT_ATOMS: atom_id res chain seq x y z
N MET A 1 -3.95 -18.24 8.81
CA MET A 1 -4.19 -16.83 8.42
C MET A 1 -2.84 -16.15 8.30
N LEU A 2 -2.29 -16.03 7.09
CA LEU A 2 -1.05 -15.29 6.85
C LEU A 2 -1.40 -14.00 6.11
N CYS A 3 -1.15 -12.87 6.75
CA CYS A 3 -1.23 -11.55 6.14
C CYS A 3 0.14 -11.27 5.52
N GLU A 4 0.22 -11.20 4.20
CA GLU A 4 1.47 -10.87 3.50
C GLU A 4 1.45 -9.41 3.08
N SER A 5 2.51 -8.67 3.36
CA SER A 5 2.65 -7.27 2.94
C SER A 5 3.76 -7.15 1.90
N LYS A 6 3.47 -6.54 0.75
CA LYS A 6 4.43 -6.24 -0.32
C LYS A 6 4.48 -4.73 -0.56
N ASN A 7 5.69 -4.22 -0.75
CA ASN A 7 5.88 -2.82 -1.16
C ASN A 7 5.71 -2.71 -2.68
N ILE A 8 5.08 -1.62 -3.13
CA ILE A 8 5.02 -1.28 -4.55
C ILE A 8 6.40 -0.75 -4.96
N ASN A 9 6.86 -1.13 -6.15
CA ASN A 9 8.15 -0.72 -6.68
C ASN A 9 8.31 0.82 -6.64
N LYS A 10 9.34 1.30 -5.94
CA LYS A 10 9.72 2.73 -5.80
C LYS A 10 8.64 3.69 -5.26
N ASN A 11 7.52 3.19 -4.71
CA ASN A 11 6.48 4.05 -4.16
C ASN A 11 6.30 3.84 -2.64
N PRO A 12 6.91 4.68 -1.79
CA PRO A 12 6.81 4.54 -0.33
C PRO A 12 5.43 4.93 0.21
N ARG A 13 4.57 5.56 -0.60
CA ARG A 13 3.25 6.03 -0.18
C ARG A 13 2.24 4.91 -0.10
N TYR A 14 2.31 3.94 -1.00
CA TYR A 14 1.31 2.88 -1.09
C TYR A 14 1.94 1.51 -0.83
N LYS A 15 1.23 0.69 -0.06
CA LYS A 15 1.65 -0.67 0.27
C LYS A 15 0.52 -1.64 -0.02
N ILE A 16 0.86 -2.83 -0.50
CA ILE A 16 -0.12 -3.84 -0.86
C ILE A 16 -0.14 -4.92 0.22
N ILE A 17 -1.33 -5.24 0.70
CA ILE A 17 -1.57 -6.26 1.71
C ILE A 17 -2.42 -7.35 1.07
N LYS A 18 -1.94 -8.58 1.09
CA LYS A 18 -2.70 -9.75 0.68
C LYS A 18 -3.38 -10.34 1.91
N TYR A 19 -4.71 -10.37 1.90
CA TYR A 19 -5.52 -10.89 2.99
C TYR A 19 -6.65 -11.76 2.45
N LYS A 20 -6.70 -13.05 2.86
CA LYS A 20 -7.75 -14.01 2.46
C LYS A 20 -8.06 -14.02 0.95
N ASN A 21 -7.01 -13.98 0.12
CA ASN A 21 -7.05 -13.92 -1.35
C ASN A 21 -7.44 -12.56 -1.98
N GLU A 22 -7.72 -11.54 -1.19
CA GLU A 22 -7.89 -10.17 -1.69
C GLU A 22 -6.56 -9.40 -1.62
N PHE A 23 -6.34 -8.52 -2.59
CA PHE A 23 -5.24 -7.56 -2.58
C PHE A 23 -5.77 -6.19 -2.19
N LEU A 24 -5.23 -5.63 -1.12
CA LEU A 24 -5.60 -4.33 -0.56
C LEU A 24 -4.43 -3.37 -0.73
N MET A 25 -4.63 -2.30 -1.49
CA MET A 25 -3.68 -1.20 -1.61
C MET A 25 -3.99 -0.17 -0.53
N VAL A 26 -3.02 0.08 0.36
CA VAL A 26 -3.16 0.96 1.53
C VAL A 26 -2.27 2.19 1.36
N ASP A 27 -2.83 3.38 1.58
CA ASP A 27 -2.06 4.63 1.67
C ASP A 27 -1.41 4.74 3.05
N VAL A 28 -0.10 4.53 3.12
CA VAL A 28 0.69 4.51 4.36
C VAL A 28 1.02 5.93 4.80
N THR A 29 1.47 6.78 3.88
CA THR A 29 1.92 8.16 4.14
C THR A 29 0.91 9.19 3.67
N SER A 30 -0.35 9.02 4.06
CA SER A 30 -1.46 9.84 3.58
C SER A 30 -1.38 11.33 3.99
N SER A 31 -0.62 11.67 5.02
CA SER A 31 -0.45 13.07 5.46
C SER A 31 0.95 13.36 5.99
N TRP A 32 1.47 14.55 5.65
CA TRP A 32 2.77 15.04 6.13
C TRP A 32 2.76 15.29 7.66
N ILE A 33 1.59 15.51 8.26
CA ILE A 33 1.42 15.73 9.70
C ILE A 33 1.96 14.56 10.54
N PHE A 34 1.91 13.33 9.99
CA PHE A 34 2.36 12.13 10.69
C PHE A 34 3.88 12.03 10.81
N PHE A 35 4.65 12.82 10.05
CA PHE A 35 6.10 12.90 10.26
C PHE A 35 6.45 13.69 11.54
N PHE A 36 5.62 14.67 11.91
CA PHE A 36 5.85 15.49 13.09
C PHE A 36 5.27 14.84 14.36
N ILE A 37 4.18 14.08 14.23
CA ILE A 37 3.55 13.39 15.36
C ILE A 37 3.28 11.93 14.96
N PRO A 38 4.27 11.04 15.11
CA PRO A 38 4.15 9.65 14.66
C PRO A 38 3.07 8.86 15.40
N MET A 39 2.72 9.24 16.63
CA MET A 39 1.65 8.57 17.40
C MET A 39 0.25 8.78 16.81
N LEU A 40 -0.03 9.94 16.17
CA LEU A 40 -1.32 10.16 15.51
C LEU A 40 -1.55 9.20 14.34
N ASN A 41 -0.48 8.69 13.74
CA ASN A 41 -0.53 7.73 12.65
C ASN A 41 -1.21 6.41 13.04
N TRP A 42 -1.19 6.04 14.32
CA TRP A 42 -1.75 4.78 14.84
C TRP A 42 -3.27 4.83 15.02
N GLY A 43 -3.83 6.02 15.29
CA GLY A 43 -5.27 6.21 15.53
C GLY A 43 -6.09 6.55 14.29
N VAL A 44 -5.44 6.88 13.17
CA VAL A 44 -6.15 7.32 11.95
C VAL A 44 -6.43 6.12 11.04
N PRO A 45 -7.70 5.87 10.67
CA PRO A 45 -8.04 4.79 9.76
C PRO A 45 -7.34 4.98 8.41
N LYS A 46 -6.63 3.95 7.97
CA LYS A 46 -5.92 3.97 6.70
C LYS A 46 -6.91 3.77 5.56
N LYS A 47 -6.84 4.66 4.57
CA LYS A 47 -7.58 4.50 3.33
C LYS A 47 -7.01 3.29 2.58
N TYR A 48 -7.90 2.41 2.13
CA TYR A 48 -7.54 1.25 1.35
C TYR A 48 -8.43 1.15 0.11
N ALA A 49 -7.88 0.61 -0.96
CA ALA A 49 -8.59 0.24 -2.17
C ALA A 49 -8.40 -1.26 -2.42
N LYS A 50 -9.46 -1.93 -2.86
CA LYS A 50 -9.35 -3.31 -3.36
C LYS A 50 -8.81 -3.27 -4.78
N ILE A 51 -7.78 -4.07 -5.04
CA ILE A 51 -7.21 -4.22 -6.38
C ILE A 51 -7.33 -5.67 -6.83
N SER A 52 -7.46 -5.86 -8.14
CA SER A 52 -7.43 -7.16 -8.79
C SER A 52 -5.99 -7.67 -8.93
N GLN A 53 -5.83 -8.97 -9.19
CA GLN A 53 -4.51 -9.56 -9.41
C GLN A 53 -3.83 -9.02 -10.67
N SER A 54 -4.59 -8.73 -11.73
CA SER A 54 -4.08 -8.13 -12.97
C SER A 54 -3.51 -6.73 -12.73
N GLU A 55 -4.22 -5.90 -11.95
CA GLU A 55 -3.72 -4.56 -11.58
C GLU A 55 -2.46 -4.65 -10.70
N PHE A 56 -2.40 -5.64 -9.81
CA PHE A 56 -1.19 -5.89 -9.00
C PHE A 56 0.02 -6.26 -9.86
N GLU A 57 -0.16 -7.12 -10.86
CA GLU A 57 0.92 -7.53 -11.76
C GLU A 57 1.40 -6.35 -12.61
N GLU A 58 0.49 -5.50 -13.10
CA GLU A 58 0.84 -4.26 -13.81
C GLU A 58 1.63 -3.29 -12.92
N LEU A 59 1.17 -3.08 -11.68
CA LEU A 59 1.84 -2.21 -10.69
C LEU A 59 3.26 -2.68 -10.32
N ASN A 60 3.52 -3.99 -10.37
CA ASN A 60 4.88 -4.52 -10.17
C ASN A 60 5.73 -4.46 -11.44
N THR A 61 5.10 -4.55 -12.61
CA THR A 61 5.76 -4.67 -13.92
C THR A 61 6.06 -3.32 -14.56
N PHE A 62 5.70 -2.18 -13.95
CA PHE A 62 6.18 -0.85 -14.36
C PHE A 62 7.70 -0.71 -14.11
N THR A 63 8.50 -1.48 -14.85
CA THR A 63 9.82 -1.06 -15.28
C THR A 63 9.63 0.18 -16.15
N PRO A 64 10.39 1.27 -15.93
CA PRO A 64 10.29 2.44 -16.79
C PRO A 64 10.57 2.00 -18.22
N LYS A 65 9.60 2.16 -19.13
CA LYS A 65 9.89 2.08 -20.56
C LYS A 65 10.88 3.21 -20.85
N LYS A 66 12.03 2.80 -21.40
CA LYS A 66 13.17 3.65 -21.72
C LYS A 66 12.82 4.70 -22.75
#